data_AF-A0A183VG60-F1
#
_entry.id   AF-A0A183VG60-F1
#
_cell.length_a   1.000
_cell.length_b   1.000
_cell.length_c   1.000
_cell.angle_alpha   90.00
_cell.angle_beta   90.00
_cell.angle_gamma   90.00
#
_symmetry.space_group_name_H-M   'P 1'
#
loop_
_entity.id
_entity.type
_entity.pdbx_description
1 polymer ?
#
loop_
_entity_poly.entity_id
_entity_poly.type
_entity_poly.pdbx_seq_one_letter_code
_entity_poly.pdbx_strand_id
1 'polypeptide(L)'
;MLCSILSLLIIGCVAFAKQPSEGESVRVTVHTSRGDVRGFHVNNNLLKNMYEGEADVFLGVPYAVPPIGNNRFKVCPSRIFRLHY
;
A
#
# COMPACT_ATOMS: atom_id res chain seq x y z
N MET A 1 -23.85 37.47 -21.55
CA MET A 1 -24.20 36.04 -21.65
C MET A 1 -22.97 35.14 -21.86
N LEU A 2 -21.99 35.51 -22.70
CA LEU A 2 -20.73 34.75 -22.84
C LEU A 2 -19.88 34.67 -21.55
N CYS A 3 -19.82 35.74 -20.75
CA CYS A 3 -19.03 35.75 -19.51
C CYS A 3 -19.54 34.72 -18.49
N SER A 4 -20.86 34.52 -18.41
CA SER A 4 -21.50 33.56 -17.51
C SER A 4 -21.18 32.11 -17.88
N ILE A 5 -21.08 31.82 -19.18
CA ILE A 5 -20.72 30.49 -19.71
C ILE A 5 -19.22 30.22 -19.46
N LEU A 6 -18.36 31.24 -19.61
CA LEU A 6 -16.94 31.14 -19.32
C LEU A 6 -16.67 30.88 -17.82
N SER A 7 -17.44 31.50 -16.92
CA SER A 7 -17.32 31.25 -15.48
C SER A 7 -17.76 29.84 -15.08
N LEU A 8 -18.79 29.28 -15.71
CA LEU A 8 -19.25 27.90 -15.46
C LEU A 8 -18.23 26.85 -15.94
N LEU A 9 -17.58 27.09 -17.08
CA LEU A 9 -16.51 26.23 -17.60
C LEU A 9 -15.30 26.17 -16.66
N ILE A 10 -14.89 27.30 -16.10
CA ILE A 10 -13.76 27.36 -15.16
C ILE A 10 -14.10 26.62 -13.86
N ILE A 11 -15.32 26.75 -13.32
CA ILE A 11 -15.74 26.04 -12.11
C ILE A 11 -15.82 24.52 -12.35
N GLY A 12 -16.31 24.10 -13.53
CA GLY A 12 -16.33 22.69 -13.94
C GLY A 12 -14.93 22.08 -14.11
N CYS A 13 -13.97 22.84 -14.64
CA CYS A 13 -12.58 22.39 -14.78
C CYS A 13 -11.89 22.17 -13.43
N VAL A 14 -12.20 22.98 -12.41
CA VAL A 14 -11.60 22.85 -11.08
C VAL A 14 -12.19 21.68 -10.29
N ALA A 15 -13.47 21.33 -10.49
CA ALA A 15 -14.09 20.15 -9.87
C ALA A 15 -13.59 18.81 -10.42
N PHE A 16 -12.99 18.79 -11.62
CA PHE A 16 -12.44 17.57 -12.23
C PHE A 16 -10.94 17.38 -11.95
N ALA A 17 -10.26 18.35 -11.33
CA ALA A 17 -8.96 18.12 -10.75
C ALA A 17 -9.15 17.13 -9.59
N LYS A 18 -8.81 15.86 -9.84
CA LYS A 18 -8.76 14.78 -8.84
C LYS A 18 -8.35 15.38 -7.50
N GLN A 19 -9.25 15.37 -6.52
CA GLN A 19 -8.88 15.66 -5.14
C GLN A 19 -7.70 14.73 -4.84
N PRO A 20 -6.51 15.24 -4.51
CA PRO A 20 -5.43 14.39 -4.03
C PRO A 20 -6.02 13.66 -2.83
N SER A 21 -6.18 12.33 -2.92
CA SER A 21 -6.56 11.54 -1.76
C SER A 21 -5.51 11.84 -0.70
N GLU A 22 -5.92 12.35 0.45
CA GLU A 22 -5.02 12.62 1.58
C GLU A 22 -4.15 11.38 1.81
N GLY A 23 -2.84 11.52 1.57
CA GLY A 23 -1.85 10.47 1.80
C GLY A 23 -1.81 9.34 0.75
N GLU A 24 -1.61 9.64 -0.53
CA GLU A 24 -1.15 8.58 -1.46
C GLU A 24 0.27 8.15 -1.04
N SER A 25 0.34 7.04 -0.31
CA SER A 25 1.59 6.47 0.19
C SER A 25 2.45 6.01 -0.99
N VAL A 26 3.74 6.39 -0.98
CA VAL A 26 4.67 6.04 -2.06
C VAL A 26 4.75 4.51 -2.13
N ARG A 27 4.40 3.94 -3.28
CA ARG A 27 4.43 2.48 -3.46
C ARG A 27 5.87 1.98 -3.54
N VAL A 28 6.18 0.96 -2.75
CA VAL A 28 7.51 0.33 -2.71
C VAL A 28 7.37 -1.14 -3.13
N THR A 29 8.28 -1.64 -3.95
CA THR A 29 8.32 -3.06 -4.35
C THR A 29 9.65 -3.66 -3.94
N VAL A 30 9.62 -4.81 -3.28
CA VAL A 30 10.82 -5.57 -2.88
C VAL A 30 10.80 -6.95 -3.53
N HIS A 31 11.97 -7.41 -3.96
CA HIS A 31 12.15 -8.73 -4.55
C HIS A 31 12.47 -9.75 -3.45
N THR A 32 11.75 -10.86 -3.41
CA THR A 32 12.01 -11.96 -2.46
C THR A 32 12.31 -13.24 -3.20
N SER A 33 12.82 -14.26 -2.50
CA SER A 33 13.02 -15.60 -3.06
C SER A 33 11.73 -16.27 -3.56
N ARG A 34 10.55 -15.72 -3.23
CA ARG A 34 9.23 -16.23 -3.59
C ARG A 34 8.45 -15.32 -4.55
N GLY A 35 9.06 -14.22 -5.00
CA GLY A 35 8.45 -13.23 -5.88
C GLY A 35 8.39 -11.83 -5.26
N ASP A 36 7.74 -10.93 -5.98
CA ASP A 36 7.73 -9.51 -5.64
C ASP A 36 6.64 -9.20 -4.61
N VAL A 37 6.99 -8.38 -3.63
CA VAL A 37 6.06 -7.91 -2.60
C VAL A 37 5.92 -6.40 -2.72
N ARG A 38 4.67 -5.95 -2.82
CA ARG A 38 4.33 -4.52 -2.86
C ARG A 38 3.89 -4.04 -1.49
N GLY A 39 4.45 -2.93 -1.07
CA GLY A 39 4.11 -2.22 0.15
C GLY A 39 4.02 -0.73 -0.12
N PHE A 40 4.13 0.05 0.94
CA PHE A 40 4.04 1.50 0.87
C PHE A 40 4.89 2.17 1.94
N HIS A 41 5.43 3.34 1.60
CA HIS A 41 6.17 4.18 2.52
C HIS A 41 5.22 4.97 3.41
N VAL A 42 5.52 5.02 4.70
CA VAL A 42 4.79 5.78 5.70
C VAL A 42 5.75 6.71 6.40
N ASN A 43 5.39 7.99 6.46
CA ASN A 43 6.02 8.95 7.36
C ASN A 43 5.11 9.14 8.58
N ASN A 44 5.58 8.70 9.74
CA ASN A 44 4.84 8.75 11.00
C ASN A 44 5.36 9.83 11.95
N ASN A 45 5.91 10.92 11.42
CA ASN A 45 6.38 12.02 12.25
C ASN A 45 5.23 12.83 12.88
N LEU A 46 4.00 12.66 12.39
CA LEU A 46 2.84 13.47 12.80
C LEU A 46 1.87 12.74 13.74
N LEU A 47 1.78 11.41 13.69
CA LEU A 47 0.70 10.67 14.37
C LEU A 47 1.15 9.90 15.62
N LYS A 48 2.46 9.82 15.92
CA LYS A 48 3.05 9.16 17.12
C LYS A 48 2.36 7.84 17.51
N ASN A 49 1.92 7.06 16.54
CA ASN A 49 1.21 5.81 16.75
C ASN A 49 2.05 4.65 16.22
N MET A 50 2.11 3.53 16.94
CA MET A 50 2.86 2.28 16.59
C MET A 50 4.39 2.40 16.42
N TYR A 51 4.96 3.46 15.81
CA TYR A 51 6.39 3.72 15.66
C TYR A 51 6.64 5.21 15.31
N GLU A 52 7.78 5.78 15.73
CA GLU A 52 8.22 7.12 15.33
C GLU A 52 9.14 7.03 14.11
N GLY A 53 9.02 7.97 13.16
CA GLY A 53 9.88 8.06 11.97
C GLY A 53 9.26 7.56 10.67
N GLU A 54 10.12 7.23 9.71
CA GLU A 54 9.74 6.74 8.39
C GLU A 54 9.94 5.23 8.27
N ALA A 55 9.03 4.55 7.58
CA ALA A 55 9.13 3.10 7.36
C ALA A 55 8.48 2.67 6.06
N ASP A 56 9.04 1.62 5.44
CA ASP A 56 8.38 0.88 4.38
C ASP A 56 7.58 -0.27 4.98
N VAL A 57 6.27 -0.28 4.75
CA VAL A 57 5.33 -1.20 5.38
C VAL A 57 4.80 -2.19 4.34
N PHE A 58 4.91 -3.48 4.65
CA PHE A 58 4.45 -4.60 3.82
C PHE A 58 3.49 -5.47 4.64
N LEU A 59 2.19 -5.43 4.31
CA LEU A 59 1.15 -6.15 5.06
C LEU A 59 0.65 -7.37 4.30
N GLY A 60 0.30 -8.43 5.04
CA GLY A 60 -0.31 -9.63 4.46
C GLY A 60 0.63 -10.49 3.62
N VAL A 61 1.95 -10.34 3.78
CA VAL A 61 2.94 -11.15 3.07
C VAL A 61 2.79 -12.61 3.51
N PRO A 62 2.45 -13.55 2.61
CA PRO A 62 2.31 -14.94 2.98
C PRO A 62 3.68 -15.48 3.42
N TYR A 63 3.71 -16.25 4.52
CA TYR A 63 4.93 -16.91 5.02
C TYR A 63 4.78 -18.43 5.18
N ALA A 64 3.63 -18.97 4.80
CA ALA A 64 3.29 -20.38 4.92
C ALA A 64 2.26 -20.78 3.88
N VAL A 65 2.18 -22.08 3.58
CA VAL A 65 1.03 -22.64 2.85
C VAL A 65 -0.21 -22.55 3.74
N PRO A 66 -1.38 -22.11 3.23
CA PRO A 66 -2.60 -22.04 4.02
C PRO A 66 -2.93 -23.37 4.71
N PRO A 67 -3.17 -23.40 6.04
CA PRO A 67 -3.40 -24.64 6.81
C PRO A 67 -4.85 -25.13 6.69
N ILE A 68 -5.33 -25.31 5.46
CA ILE A 68 -6.69 -25.72 5.13
C ILE A 68 -6.72 -27.14 4.53
N GLY A 69 -7.90 -27.78 4.56
CA GLY A 69 -8.09 -29.13 3.98
C GLY A 69 -7.09 -30.15 4.53
N ASN A 70 -6.38 -30.83 3.63
CA ASN A 70 -5.37 -31.85 3.97
C ASN A 70 -4.14 -31.29 4.69
N ASN A 71 -3.97 -29.96 4.75
CA ASN A 71 -2.89 -29.30 5.48
C ASN A 71 -3.31 -28.92 6.91
N ARG A 72 -4.59 -29.08 7.27
CA ARG A 72 -5.06 -28.82 8.63
C ARG A 72 -4.32 -29.75 9.60
N PHE A 73 -3.88 -29.19 10.73
CA PHE A 73 -3.13 -29.89 11.78
C PHE A 73 -1.75 -30.43 11.36
N LYS A 74 -1.23 -30.07 10.18
CA LYS A 74 0.14 -30.41 9.77
C LYS A 74 1.12 -29.29 10.10
N VAL A 75 2.35 -29.67 10.45
CA VAL A 75 3.45 -28.71 10.64
C VAL A 75 3.70 -27.97 9.33
N CYS A 76 3.81 -26.64 9.41
CA CYS A 76 4.19 -25.83 8.27
C CYS A 76 5.59 -26.24 7.79
N PRO A 77 5.79 -26.58 6.50
CA PRO A 77 7.12 -26.86 5.99
C PRO A 77 8.02 -25.63 6.16
N SER A 78 9.03 -25.74 7.03
CA SER A 78 9.89 -24.63 7.50
C SER A 78 10.90 -24.11 6.47
N ARG A 79 10.70 -24.39 5.17
CA ARG A 79 11.70 -24.13 4.11
C ARG A 79 11.25 -23.10 3.07
N ILE A 80 10.29 -22.23 3.41
CA ILE A 80 9.61 -21.41 2.41
C ILE A 80 10.02 -19.93 2.42
N PHE A 81 10.37 -19.33 3.57
CA PHE A 81 10.69 -17.90 3.62
C PHE A 81 12.03 -17.66 4.31
N ARG A 82 13.11 -17.75 3.53
CA ARG A 82 14.37 -17.11 3.88
C ARG A 82 14.37 -15.75 3.18
N LEU A 83 14.22 -14.69 3.97
CA LEU A 83 14.53 -13.33 3.52
C LEU A 83 16.06 -13.28 3.39
N HIS A 84 16.53 -13.16 2.16
CA HIS A 84 17.91 -12.76 1.89
C HIS A 84 17.91 -11.24 1.96
N TYR A 85 18.45 -10.70 3.06
CA TYR A 85 18.79 -9.29 3.21
C TYR A 85 20.23 -9.06 2.74
#